data_AF-A0A1E4JW20-F1
#
_entry.id   AF-A0A1E4JW20-F1
#
_cell.length_a   1.000
_cell.length_b   1.000
_cell.length_c   1.000
_cell.angle_alpha   90.00
_cell.angle_beta   90.00
_cell.angle_gamma   90.00
#
_symmetry.space_group_name_H-M   'P 1'
#
loop_
_entity.id
_entity.type
_entity.pdbx_description
1 polymer ?
#
loop_
_entity_poly.entity_id
_entity_poly.type
_entity_poly.pdbx_seq_one_letter_code
_entity_poly.pdbx_strand_id
1 'polypeptide(L)'
;MPHRIAVLLAALLPSLAVAHDPLPRHDWCSLGRPVVVAELSPTPDELGQSVELYCSDSGRNCGEFDDYTKVLHLLQDVCDSYENSAVGPGDFGDVIPLPEQPAEFTRDDHHQHYRTSLGVRAVCVRCDRLRALPAPIPAPAR
;
A
#
# COMPACT_ATOMS: atom_id res chain seq x y z
N MET A 1 14.86 44.46 -42.43
CA MET A 1 15.59 43.65 -41.42
C MET A 1 14.61 42.67 -40.78
N PRO A 2 14.55 41.40 -41.21
CA PRO A 2 13.60 40.45 -40.63
C PRO A 2 14.17 39.81 -39.36
N HIS A 3 13.43 39.91 -38.25
CA HIS A 3 13.75 39.25 -36.99
C HIS A 3 13.30 37.79 -37.05
N ARG A 4 14.24 36.85 -36.84
CA ARG A 4 13.95 35.43 -36.71
C ARG A 4 13.52 35.15 -35.27
N ILE A 5 12.25 34.80 -35.08
CA ILE A 5 11.72 34.32 -33.80
C ILE A 5 12.15 32.86 -33.66
N ALA A 6 13.08 32.58 -32.74
CA ALA A 6 13.44 31.23 -32.35
C ALA A 6 12.42 30.73 -31.31
N VAL A 7 11.48 29.89 -31.75
CA VAL A 7 10.55 29.20 -30.85
C VAL A 7 11.31 28.02 -30.23
N LEU A 8 11.74 28.17 -28.98
CA LEU A 8 12.19 27.07 -28.15
C LEU A 8 10.96 26.22 -27.78
N LEU A 9 10.77 25.09 -28.47
CA LEU A 9 9.89 24.03 -27.99
C LEU A 9 10.54 23.40 -26.75
N ALA A 10 10.08 23.80 -25.57
CA ALA A 10 10.33 23.06 -24.34
C ALA A 10 9.56 21.73 -24.42
N ALA A 11 10.28 20.62 -24.60
CA ALA A 11 9.70 19.29 -24.57
C ALA A 11 9.18 18.99 -23.15
N LEU A 12 7.86 18.93 -22.99
CA LEU A 12 7.20 18.37 -21.82
C LEU A 12 7.47 16.86 -21.82
N LEU A 13 8.51 16.43 -21.11
CA LEU A 13 8.73 15.02 -20.84
C LEU A 13 7.67 14.57 -19.82
N PRO A 14 6.82 13.59 -20.14
CA PRO A 14 5.92 13.01 -19.14
C PRO A 14 6.79 12.32 -18.10
N SER A 15 6.63 12.70 -16.83
CA SER A 15 7.20 11.96 -15.71
C SER A 15 6.67 10.53 -15.76
N LEU A 16 7.56 9.57 -16.01
CA LEU A 16 7.23 8.16 -15.80
C LEU A 16 7.08 7.97 -14.30
N ALA A 17 5.84 8.04 -13.81
CA ALA A 17 5.51 7.58 -12.47
C ALA A 17 5.82 6.07 -12.44
N VAL A 18 6.92 5.70 -11.80
CA VAL A 18 7.24 4.29 -11.53
C VAL A 18 6.31 3.87 -10.40
N ALA A 19 5.34 3.00 -10.68
CA ALA A 19 4.64 2.30 -9.61
C ALA A 19 5.65 1.54 -8.77
N HIS A 20 5.61 1.79 -7.47
CA HIS A 20 6.42 1.10 -6.49
C HIS A 20 5.81 -0.28 -6.19
N ASP A 21 6.67 -1.22 -5.78
CA ASP A 21 6.23 -2.50 -5.19
C ASP A 21 5.25 -2.20 -4.04
N PRO A 22 4.08 -2.86 -3.94
CA PRO A 22 3.18 -2.67 -2.82
C PRO A 22 3.80 -3.08 -1.48
N LEU A 23 4.88 -3.87 -1.49
CA LEU A 23 5.65 -4.16 -0.28
C LEU A 23 6.49 -2.94 0.15
N PRO A 24 6.56 -2.61 1.45
CA PRO A 24 7.43 -1.53 1.94
C PRO A 24 8.90 -1.73 1.55
N ARG A 25 9.32 -3.00 1.47
CA ARG A 25 10.65 -3.45 1.06
C ARG A 25 10.58 -4.86 0.49
N HIS A 26 11.44 -5.17 -0.47
CA HIS A 26 11.50 -6.47 -1.14
C HIS A 26 11.82 -7.66 -0.21
N ASP A 27 12.41 -7.39 0.97
CA ASP A 27 12.73 -8.36 2.01
C ASP A 27 11.73 -8.35 3.18
N TRP A 28 10.59 -7.66 3.03
CA TRP A 28 9.57 -7.58 4.06
C TRP A 28 9.10 -8.98 4.45
N CYS A 29 9.12 -9.26 5.75
CA CYS A 29 8.77 -10.56 6.31
C CYS A 29 9.66 -11.73 5.86
N SER A 30 10.89 -11.48 5.40
CA SER A 30 11.85 -12.52 5.00
C SER A 30 12.22 -13.51 6.12
N LEU A 31 12.09 -13.11 7.38
CA LEU A 31 12.34 -13.96 8.57
C LEU A 31 11.06 -14.58 9.16
N GLY A 32 9.90 -14.30 8.56
CA GLY A 32 8.60 -14.66 9.09
C GLY A 32 7.71 -15.39 8.11
N ARG A 33 6.41 -15.29 8.37
CA ARG A 33 5.38 -15.76 7.47
C ARG A 33 4.31 -14.67 7.35
N PRO A 34 3.96 -14.22 6.13
CA PRO A 34 2.82 -13.36 5.93
C PRO A 34 1.53 -14.11 6.28
N VAL A 35 0.66 -13.49 7.07
CA VAL A 35 -0.63 -14.02 7.50
C VAL A 35 -1.70 -12.97 7.25
N VAL A 36 -2.75 -13.32 6.52
CA VAL A 36 -3.92 -12.44 6.36
C VAL A 36 -4.63 -12.33 7.71
N VAL A 37 -4.81 -11.09 8.17
CA VAL A 37 -5.45 -10.77 9.45
C VAL A 37 -6.80 -10.06 9.28
N ALA A 38 -7.05 -9.48 8.10
CA ALA A 38 -8.33 -8.88 7.74
C ALA A 38 -8.52 -8.83 6.22
N GLU A 39 -9.78 -8.79 5.78
CA GLU A 39 -10.17 -8.47 4.40
C GLU A 39 -10.92 -7.14 4.41
N LEU A 40 -10.61 -6.28 3.45
CA LEU A 40 -11.18 -4.94 3.30
C LEU A 40 -11.85 -4.84 1.92
N SER A 41 -13.08 -4.34 1.90
CA SER A 41 -13.81 -4.09 0.66
C SER A 41 -14.69 -2.84 0.78
N PRO A 42 -14.10 -1.67 1.12
CA PRO A 42 -14.88 -0.43 1.26
C PRO A 42 -15.54 -0.08 -0.07
N THR A 43 -16.79 0.34 0.03
CA THR A 43 -17.58 0.83 -1.09
C THR A 43 -17.02 2.17 -1.58
N PRO A 44 -17.28 2.56 -2.84
CA PRO A 44 -16.93 3.89 -3.35
C PRO A 44 -17.42 5.04 -2.47
N ASP A 45 -18.63 4.92 -1.90
CA ASP A 45 -19.21 5.95 -1.03
C ASP A 45 -18.48 6.06 0.31
N GLU A 46 -18.08 4.93 0.91
CA GLU A 46 -17.25 4.91 2.12
C GLU A 46 -15.86 5.52 1.84
N LEU A 47 -15.23 5.14 0.73
CA LEU A 47 -13.95 5.73 0.32
C LEU A 47 -14.06 7.24 0.09
N GLY A 48 -15.10 7.69 -0.59
CA GLY A 48 -15.33 9.11 -0.86
C GLY A 48 -15.41 9.94 0.42
N GLN A 49 -16.19 9.46 1.40
CA GLN A 49 -16.31 10.11 2.71
C GLN A 49 -15.00 10.10 3.49
N SER A 50 -14.34 8.94 3.56
CA SER A 50 -13.07 8.80 4.28
C SER A 50 -11.96 9.66 3.68
N VAL A 51 -11.91 9.79 2.34
CA VAL A 51 -10.98 10.68 1.67
C VAL A 51 -11.26 12.14 2.03
N GLU A 52 -12.51 12.59 1.97
CA GLU A 52 -12.86 13.97 2.33
C GLU A 52 -12.48 14.33 3.78
N LEU A 53 -12.71 13.39 4.71
CA LEU A 53 -12.28 13.51 6.11
C LEU A 53 -10.76 13.60 6.24
N TYR A 54 -10.02 12.67 5.61
CA TYR A 54 -8.55 12.64 5.62
C TYR A 54 -7.94 13.96 5.10
N CYS A 55 -8.53 14.50 4.04
CA CYS A 55 -8.12 15.77 3.45
C CYS A 55 -8.36 16.96 4.38
N SER A 56 -9.45 16.93 5.13
CA SER A 56 -9.81 17.99 6.06
C SER A 56 -8.91 17.99 7.29
N ASP A 57 -8.60 16.81 7.83
CA ASP A 57 -7.87 16.66 9.10
C ASP A 57 -6.36 16.81 8.96
N SER A 58 -5.79 16.43 7.80
CA SER A 58 -4.33 16.48 7.60
C SER A 58 -3.78 17.91 7.44
N GLY A 59 -4.65 18.92 7.28
CA GLY A 59 -4.26 20.29 6.93
C GLY A 59 -3.54 20.39 5.58
N ARG A 60 -3.52 19.31 4.80
CA ARG A 60 -2.91 19.23 3.47
C ARG A 60 -4.00 19.43 2.43
N ASN A 61 -3.67 20.22 1.42
CA ASN A 61 -4.39 20.29 0.17
C ASN A 61 -4.34 18.92 -0.53
N CYS A 62 -5.40 18.15 -0.42
CA CYS A 62 -5.58 16.89 -1.16
C CYS A 62 -5.52 17.00 -2.69
N GLY A 63 -5.31 18.19 -3.26
CA GLY A 63 -4.92 18.35 -4.64
C GLY A 63 -3.50 17.85 -4.94
N GLU A 64 -2.65 17.65 -3.92
CA GLU A 64 -1.28 17.14 -4.08
C GLU A 64 -1.22 15.61 -4.21
N PHE A 65 -2.23 14.90 -3.69
CA PHE A 65 -2.32 13.45 -3.74
C PHE A 65 -3.40 13.02 -4.73
N ASP A 66 -3.11 12.00 -5.53
CA ASP A 66 -4.14 11.35 -6.33
C ASP A 66 -4.99 10.39 -5.49
N ASP A 67 -6.03 9.85 -6.13
CA ASP A 67 -6.97 8.92 -5.50
C ASP A 67 -6.28 7.66 -4.96
N TYR A 68 -5.24 7.18 -5.64
CA TYR A 68 -4.50 6.00 -5.22
C TYR A 68 -3.84 6.24 -3.87
N THR A 69 -3.07 7.33 -3.76
CA THR A 69 -2.28 7.63 -2.56
C THR A 69 -3.19 7.81 -1.35
N LYS A 70 -4.32 8.49 -1.53
CA LYS A 70 -5.31 8.70 -0.46
C LYS A 70 -5.91 7.39 0.03
N VAL A 71 -6.32 6.53 -0.90
CA VAL A 71 -6.92 5.24 -0.53
C VAL A 71 -5.89 4.31 0.10
N LEU A 72 -4.64 4.30 -0.38
CA LEU A 72 -3.58 3.50 0.22
C LEU A 72 -3.33 3.90 1.69
N HIS A 73 -3.30 5.20 2.00
CA HIS A 73 -3.18 5.68 3.38
C HIS A 73 -4.37 5.25 4.24
N LEU A 74 -5.61 5.35 3.73
CA LEU A 74 -6.79 4.89 4.46
C LEU A 74 -6.74 3.38 4.74
N LEU A 75 -6.29 2.58 3.77
CA LEU A 75 -6.11 1.14 3.97
C LEU A 75 -5.03 0.86 5.03
N GLN A 76 -3.93 1.62 5.01
CA GLN A 76 -2.87 1.51 6.02
C GLN A 76 -3.42 1.83 7.42
N ASP A 77 -4.12 2.95 7.60
CA ASP A 77 -4.70 3.34 8.90
C ASP A 77 -5.60 2.24 9.48
N VAL A 78 -6.39 1.56 8.64
CA VAL A 78 -7.21 0.41 9.05
C VAL A 78 -6.35 -0.80 9.41
N CYS A 79 -5.34 -1.12 8.59
CA CYS A 79 -4.47 -2.26 8.82
C CYS A 79 -3.60 -2.12 10.07
N ASP A 80 -3.20 -0.89 10.44
CA ASP A 80 -2.43 -0.59 11.64
C ASP A 80 -3.13 -1.06 12.93
N SER A 81 -4.47 -1.12 12.92
CA SER A 81 -5.25 -1.65 14.05
C SER A 81 -5.01 -3.15 14.35
N TYR A 82 -4.42 -3.88 13.40
CA TYR A 82 -4.08 -5.30 13.53
C TYR A 82 -2.60 -5.53 13.89
N GLU A 83 -1.82 -4.46 14.03
CA GLU A 83 -0.42 -4.53 14.44
C GLU A 83 -0.28 -5.16 15.80
N ASN A 84 0.84 -5.87 15.96
CA ASN A 84 1.21 -6.45 17.23
C ASN A 84 2.62 -6.02 17.60
N SER A 85 2.74 -4.94 18.37
CA SER A 85 4.03 -4.38 18.79
C SER A 85 4.81 -5.30 19.75
N ALA A 86 4.22 -6.40 20.22
CA ALA A 86 4.85 -7.31 21.18
C ALA A 86 5.89 -8.27 20.54
N VAL A 87 6.15 -8.18 19.23
CA VAL A 87 6.79 -9.26 18.48
C VAL A 87 8.27 -8.99 18.14
N GLY A 88 8.99 -8.20 18.94
CA GLY A 88 10.47 -8.14 18.93
C GLY A 88 11.10 -7.57 17.65
N PRO A 89 12.39 -7.84 17.35
CA PRO A 89 13.11 -7.16 16.27
C PRO A 89 12.71 -7.65 14.87
N GLY A 90 12.75 -6.76 13.88
CA GLY A 90 12.40 -7.05 12.48
C GLY A 90 10.98 -6.59 12.14
N ASP A 91 10.41 -7.10 11.04
CA ASP A 91 9.03 -6.77 10.60
C ASP A 91 7.95 -7.50 11.41
N PHE A 92 8.31 -8.25 12.45
CA PHE A 92 7.35 -9.11 13.12
C PHE A 92 6.29 -8.27 13.84
N GLY A 93 5.03 -8.56 13.53
CA GLY A 93 3.90 -7.80 14.05
C GLY A 93 3.48 -6.64 13.16
N ASP A 94 4.32 -6.20 12.22
CA ASP A 94 3.98 -5.18 11.23
C ASP A 94 2.88 -5.69 10.32
N VAL A 95 1.94 -4.79 9.98
CA VAL A 95 0.81 -5.09 9.09
C VAL A 95 0.84 -4.13 7.91
N ILE A 96 0.66 -4.68 6.71
CA ILE A 96 0.57 -3.89 5.48
C ILE A 96 -0.75 -4.17 4.77
N PRO A 97 -1.35 -3.18 4.10
CA PRO A 97 -2.41 -3.41 3.15
C PRO A 97 -1.83 -4.00 1.85
N LEU A 98 -2.43 -5.07 1.34
CA LEU A 98 -2.18 -5.59 0.00
C LEU A 98 -3.46 -5.43 -0.85
N PRO A 99 -3.54 -4.41 -1.70
CA PRO A 99 -4.63 -4.25 -2.65
C PRO A 99 -4.65 -5.41 -3.67
N GLU A 100 -5.83 -5.96 -3.92
CA GLU A 100 -6.04 -7.06 -4.87
C GLU A 100 -6.87 -6.63 -6.07
N GLN A 101 -7.79 -5.69 -5.88
CA GLN A 101 -8.68 -5.16 -6.92
C GLN A 101 -9.03 -3.69 -6.65
N PRO A 102 -9.45 -2.93 -7.68
CA PRO A 102 -9.50 -3.32 -9.09
C PRO A 102 -8.09 -3.38 -9.72
N ALA A 103 -7.98 -3.91 -10.93
CA ALA A 103 -6.69 -4.00 -11.63
C ALA A 103 -6.05 -2.62 -11.84
N GLU A 104 -6.86 -1.57 -11.90
CA GLU A 104 -6.45 -0.16 -11.94
C GLU A 104 -5.65 0.25 -10.70
N PHE A 105 -5.88 -0.37 -9.54
CA PHE A 105 -5.14 -0.07 -8.30
C PHE A 105 -3.74 -0.70 -8.31
N THR A 106 -3.60 -1.89 -8.90
CA THR A 106 -2.40 -2.72 -8.78
C THR A 106 -1.47 -2.68 -10.00
N ARG A 107 -1.83 -1.93 -11.05
CA ARG A 107 -1.03 -1.82 -12.28
C ARG A 107 0.09 -0.79 -12.15
N ASP A 108 1.07 -0.88 -13.05
CA ASP A 108 2.30 -0.07 -12.98
C ASP A 108 2.08 1.44 -13.21
N ASP A 109 0.90 1.82 -13.68
CA ASP A 109 0.47 3.19 -13.97
C ASP A 109 -0.78 3.59 -13.17
N HIS A 110 -1.00 2.97 -11.99
CA HIS A 110 -2.20 3.15 -11.17
C HIS A 110 -2.50 4.62 -10.83
N HIS A 111 -1.49 5.47 -10.65
CA HIS A 111 -1.65 6.91 -10.40
C HIS A 111 -2.48 7.62 -11.51
N GLN A 112 -2.44 7.11 -12.74
CA GLN A 112 -3.17 7.69 -13.87
C GLN A 112 -4.60 7.16 -13.98
N HIS A 113 -4.79 5.87 -13.67
CA HIS A 113 -6.01 5.13 -14.01
C HIS A 113 -6.94 4.89 -12.82
N TYR A 114 -6.40 4.79 -11.61
CA TYR A 114 -7.24 4.53 -10.45
C TYR A 114 -8.07 5.76 -10.06
N ARG A 115 -9.32 5.51 -9.67
CA ARG A 115 -10.25 6.49 -9.13
C ARG A 115 -10.97 5.87 -7.94
N THR A 116 -11.26 6.66 -6.92
CA THR A 116 -12.00 6.22 -5.72
C THR A 116 -13.36 5.61 -6.08
N SER A 117 -13.99 6.09 -7.17
CA SER A 117 -15.27 5.57 -7.67
C SER A 117 -15.24 4.11 -8.13
N LEU A 118 -14.05 3.54 -8.37
CA LEU A 118 -13.88 2.13 -8.71
C LEU A 118 -13.93 1.20 -7.48
N GLY A 119 -13.86 1.75 -6.27
CA GLY A 119 -13.72 0.98 -5.04
C GLY A 119 -12.32 0.38 -4.90
N VAL A 120 -12.09 -0.35 -3.81
CA VAL A 120 -10.87 -1.16 -3.63
C VAL A 120 -11.21 -2.41 -2.84
N ARG A 121 -10.55 -3.53 -3.18
CA ARG A 121 -10.43 -4.68 -2.29
C ARG A 121 -8.99 -4.85 -1.90
N ALA A 122 -8.75 -5.09 -0.62
CA ALA A 122 -7.43 -5.32 -0.08
C ALA A 122 -7.50 -6.36 1.05
N VAL A 123 -6.34 -6.89 1.41
CA VAL A 123 -6.17 -7.68 2.63
C VAL A 123 -5.13 -7.02 3.52
N CYS A 124 -5.34 -7.05 4.84
CA CYS A 124 -4.28 -6.70 5.78
C CYS A 124 -3.44 -7.95 6.03
N VAL A 125 -2.13 -7.85 5.81
CA VAL A 125 -1.19 -8.95 5.99
C VAL A 125 -0.19 -8.61 7.08
N ARG A 126 -0.15 -9.44 8.11
CA ARG A 126 0.82 -9.33 9.20
C ARG A 126 2.00 -10.25 8.96
N CYS A 127 3.21 -9.79 9.32
CA CYS A 127 4.33 -10.71 9.43
C CYS A 127 4.34 -11.43 10.78
N ASP A 128 4.01 -12.71 10.80
CA ASP A 128 4.08 -13.53 12.00
C ASP A 128 5.44 -14.24 12.09
N ARG A 129 5.92 -14.45 13.33
CA ARG A 129 7.08 -15.32 13.56
C ARG A 129 6.78 -16.74 13.09
N LEU A 130 7.75 -17.35 12.43
CA LEU A 130 7.78 -18.80 12.31
C LEU A 130 7.89 -19.39 13.71
N ARG A 131 6.78 -19.95 14.20
CA ARG A 131 6.81 -20.68 15.47
C ARG A 131 7.80 -21.82 15.28
N ALA A 132 8.83 -21.89 16.12
CA ALA A 132 9.73 -23.03 16.14
C ALA A 132 8.86 -24.29 16.27
N LEU A 133 9.04 -25.22 15.33
CA LEU A 133 8.43 -26.54 15.48
C LEU A 133 8.87 -27.10 16.83
N PRO A 134 7.99 -27.79 17.57
CA PRO A 134 8.42 -28.53 18.76
C PRO A 134 9.65 -29.36 18.43
N ALA A 135 10.64 -29.36 19.31
CA ALA A 135 11.80 -30.23 19.13
C ALA A 135 11.31 -31.67 18.91
N PRO A 136 11.89 -32.43 17.97
CA PRO A 136 11.52 -33.83 17.77
C PRO A 136 11.65 -34.58 19.10
N ILE A 137 10.63 -35.37 19.44
CA ILE A 137 10.66 -36.23 20.63
C ILE A 137 11.86 -37.18 20.48
N PRO A 138 12.81 -37.23 21.44
CA PRO A 138 13.94 -38.14 21.35
C PRO A 138 13.44 -39.58 21.22
N ALA A 139 14.00 -40.33 20.26
CA ALA A 139 13.67 -41.74 20.09
C ALA A 139 14.08 -42.54 21.34
N PRO A 140 13.33 -43.59 21.72
CA PRO A 140 13.73 -44.44 22.84
C PRO A 140 15.10 -45.07 22.57
N ALA A 141 15.99 -45.05 23.58
CA ALA A 141 17.27 -45.73 23.51
C ALA A 141 17.04 -47.24 23.31
N ARG A 142 17.78 -47.85 22.37
CA ARG A 142 17.78 -49.30 22.13
C ARG A 142 18.69 -50.03 23.11
#